data_AF-A0A7J4SNA1-F1
#
_entry.id   AF-A0A7J4SNA1-F1
#
_cell.length_a   1.000
_cell.length_b   1.000
_cell.length_c   1.000
_cell.angle_alpha   90.00
_cell.angle_beta   90.00
_cell.angle_gamma   90.00
#
_symmetry.space_group_name_H-M   'P 1'
#
loop_
_entity.id
_entity.type
_entity.pdbx_description
1 polymer ?
#
loop_
_entity_poly.entity_id
_entity_poly.type
_entity_poly.pdbx_seq_one_letter_code
_entity_poly.pdbx_strand_id
1 'polypeptide(L)'
;MSRTEIVEGYTPNFEGWVQEFHEWQTRIGFDPAWLGDYRFEIRFDWISAGDSIEFGDFEGMPKWSRRMQIPQQNIRDAIITMISVQGDTEFASVEQQNHLLATAPTEYDRKSALRIMCEEQRHGWQMAYLLCTYFGEQGVREAAKLLERNAQDGTRLLGSFNA
;
A
#
# COMPACT_ATOMS: atom_id res chain seq x y z
N MET A 1 -0.18 -8.85 24.10
CA MET A 1 0.47 -8.38 22.87
C MET A 1 -0.19 -9.13 21.72
N SER A 2 -0.90 -8.43 20.84
CA SER A 2 -1.45 -9.08 19.64
C SER A 2 -0.30 -9.67 18.83
N ARG A 3 -0.43 -10.95 18.44
CA ARG A 3 0.56 -11.63 17.61
C ARG A 3 0.20 -11.34 16.16
N THR A 4 0.76 -10.27 15.62
CA THR A 4 0.63 -9.94 14.20
C THR A 4 1.20 -11.09 13.37
N GLU A 5 0.44 -11.55 12.38
CA GLU A 5 0.90 -12.55 11.42
C GLU A 5 1.72 -11.87 10.32
N ILE A 6 2.88 -12.43 10.01
CA ILE A 6 3.72 -12.01 8.89
C ILE A 6 3.50 -13.01 7.76
N VAL A 7 3.22 -12.51 6.56
CA VAL A 7 3.07 -13.36 5.37
C VAL A 7 4.46 -13.83 4.90
N GLU A 8 4.69 -15.15 4.89
CA GLU A 8 6.00 -15.74 4.56
C GLU A 8 6.22 -15.98 3.06
N GLY A 9 5.18 -15.91 2.23
CA GLY A 9 5.26 -16.16 0.79
C GLY A 9 4.26 -15.35 -0.02
N TYR A 10 4.69 -14.91 -1.20
CA TYR A 10 3.90 -14.06 -2.08
C TYR A 10 3.32 -14.83 -3.27
N THR A 11 2.19 -14.34 -3.78
CA THR A 11 1.61 -14.89 -5.01
C THR A 11 2.42 -14.41 -6.21
N PRO A 12 2.48 -15.17 -7.34
CA PRO A 12 3.24 -14.74 -8.52
C PRO A 12 2.82 -13.36 -9.04
N ASN A 13 1.55 -13.01 -8.92
CA ASN A 13 1.02 -11.70 -9.28
C ASN A 13 1.65 -10.58 -8.43
N PHE A 14 1.75 -10.80 -7.12
CA PHE A 14 2.37 -9.81 -6.23
C PHE A 14 3.89 -9.79 -6.42
N GLU A 15 4.55 -10.93 -6.63
CA GLU A 15 5.98 -10.98 -6.94
C GLU A 15 6.34 -10.19 -8.20
N GLY A 16 5.49 -10.24 -9.24
CA GLY A 16 5.65 -9.39 -10.42
C GLY A 16 5.56 -7.91 -10.09
N TRP A 17 4.54 -7.51 -9.30
CA TRP A 17 4.40 -6.12 -8.86
C TRP A 17 5.57 -5.64 -7.98
N VAL A 18 6.17 -6.52 -7.17
CA VAL A 18 7.37 -6.19 -6.37
C VAL A 18 8.54 -5.76 -7.26
N GLN A 19 8.69 -6.36 -8.44
CA GLN A 19 9.73 -5.95 -9.39
C GLN A 19 9.47 -4.52 -9.89
N GLU A 20 8.23 -4.22 -10.29
CA GLU A 20 7.80 -2.87 -10.71
C GLU A 20 7.99 -1.83 -9.58
N PHE A 21 7.75 -2.22 -8.33
CA PHE A 21 7.97 -1.36 -7.17
C PHE A 21 9.44 -0.94 -7.03
N HIS A 22 10.39 -1.86 -7.21
CA HIS A 22 11.81 -1.52 -7.15
C HIS A 22 12.24 -0.59 -8.30
N GLU A 23 11.65 -0.76 -9.49
CA GLU A 23 11.83 0.18 -10.59
C GLU A 23 11.25 1.56 -10.26
N TRP A 24 10.06 1.61 -9.66
CA TRP A 24 9.44 2.86 -9.21
C TRP A 24 10.32 3.59 -8.18
N GLN A 25 10.87 2.91 -7.18
CA GLN A 25 11.79 3.51 -6.19
C GLN A 25 12.94 4.24 -6.89
N THR A 26 13.57 3.57 -7.85
CA THR A 26 14.67 4.15 -8.62
C THR A 26 14.20 5.35 -9.46
N ARG A 27 13.02 5.24 -10.10
CA ARG A 27 12.44 6.30 -10.93
C ARG A 27 12.17 7.59 -10.14
N ILE A 28 11.72 7.48 -8.89
CA ILE A 28 11.44 8.66 -8.04
C ILE A 28 12.70 9.20 -7.33
N GLY A 29 13.87 8.60 -7.58
CA GLY A 29 15.13 9.00 -6.96
C GLY A 29 15.29 8.54 -5.51
N PHE A 30 14.59 7.47 -5.12
CA PHE A 30 14.78 6.81 -3.83
C PHE A 30 15.85 5.73 -3.97
N ASP A 31 16.97 5.85 -3.26
CA ASP A 31 18.05 4.87 -3.30
C ASP A 31 17.72 3.68 -2.38
N PRO A 32 17.57 2.45 -2.91
CA PRO A 32 17.27 1.28 -2.10
C PRO A 32 18.32 0.97 -1.02
N ALA A 33 19.57 1.45 -1.17
CA ALA A 33 20.60 1.30 -0.14
C ALA A 33 20.22 2.02 1.17
N TRP A 34 19.36 3.04 1.12
CA TRP A 34 18.87 3.73 2.31
C TRP A 34 18.00 2.84 3.20
N LEU A 35 17.41 1.77 2.67
CA LEU A 35 16.60 0.82 3.45
C LEU A 35 17.45 0.04 4.46
N GLY A 36 18.75 -0.17 4.18
CA GLY A 36 19.61 -0.98 5.04
C GLY A 36 19.07 -2.38 5.28
N ASP A 37 18.77 -2.71 6.54
CA ASP A 37 18.19 -3.98 6.98
C ASP A 37 16.66 -3.99 6.99
N TYR A 38 16.01 -2.89 6.63
CA TYR A 38 14.55 -2.81 6.54
C TYR A 38 14.01 -3.82 5.51
N ARG A 39 12.88 -4.43 5.85
CA ARG A 39 12.17 -5.38 5.00
C ARG A 39 10.71 -4.96 4.90
N PHE A 40 10.21 -4.89 3.66
CA PHE A 40 8.80 -4.69 3.41
C PHE A 40 8.06 -5.97 3.76
N GLU A 41 7.36 -5.94 4.88
CA GLU A 41 6.60 -7.08 5.40
C GLU A 41 5.11 -6.78 5.35
N ILE A 42 4.35 -7.79 4.92
CA ILE A 42 2.90 -7.80 5.03
C ILE A 42 2.54 -8.32 6.41
N ARG A 43 1.76 -7.53 7.14
CA ARG A 43 1.41 -7.77 8.54
C ARG A 43 -0.09 -7.67 8.75
N PHE A 44 -0.69 -8.70 9.34
CA PHE A 44 -2.12 -8.71 9.67
C PHE A 44 -2.36 -8.92 11.16
N ASP A 45 -3.28 -8.16 11.73
CA ASP A 45 -3.77 -8.35 13.09
C ASP A 45 -5.16 -9.00 13.07
N TRP A 46 -5.18 -10.30 12.79
CA TRP A 46 -6.43 -11.08 12.73
C TRP A 46 -7.14 -11.15 14.08
N ILE A 47 -6.39 -11.08 15.19
CA ILE A 47 -6.96 -11.12 16.55
C ILE A 47 -7.79 -9.87 16.79
N SER A 48 -7.23 -8.69 16.52
CA SER A 48 -7.96 -7.43 16.68
C SER A 48 -9.06 -7.26 15.64
N ALA A 49 -8.91 -7.88 14.47
CA ALA A 49 -9.97 -7.87 13.46
C ALA A 49 -11.23 -8.60 13.96
N GLY A 50 -11.12 -9.74 14.64
CA GLY A 50 -12.29 -10.55 15.01
C GLY A 50 -13.04 -11.14 13.81
N ASP A 51 -14.09 -11.91 14.08
CA ASP A 51 -14.71 -12.80 13.07
C ASP A 51 -16.04 -12.31 12.50
N SER A 52 -16.65 -11.28 13.10
CA SER A 52 -17.97 -10.77 12.72
C SER A 52 -17.92 -9.32 12.22
N ILE A 53 -18.81 -8.97 11.30
CA ILE A 53 -19.02 -7.60 10.84
C ILE A 53 -19.70 -6.82 11.97
N GLU A 54 -19.13 -5.67 12.31
CA GLU A 54 -19.46 -4.94 13.55
C GLU A 54 -20.49 -3.82 13.35
N PHE A 55 -20.87 -3.51 12.11
CA PHE A 55 -21.81 -2.42 11.80
C PHE A 55 -22.47 -2.55 10.43
N GLY A 56 -23.54 -1.79 10.23
CA GLY A 56 -24.22 -1.61 8.94
C GLY A 56 -25.15 -2.77 8.58
N ASP A 57 -25.52 -2.86 7.31
CA ASP A 57 -26.55 -3.81 6.83
C ASP A 57 -26.18 -5.29 7.02
N PHE A 58 -24.91 -5.60 7.27
CA PHE A 58 -24.39 -6.97 7.47
C PHE A 58 -23.92 -7.22 8.91
N GLU A 59 -24.26 -6.34 9.87
CA GLU A 59 -23.88 -6.50 11.28
C GLU A 59 -24.24 -7.90 11.82
N GLY A 60 -23.30 -8.51 12.55
CA GLY A 60 -23.43 -9.85 13.11
C GLY A 60 -23.14 -11.00 12.15
N MET A 61 -23.00 -10.74 10.84
CA MET A 61 -22.57 -11.76 9.88
C MET A 61 -21.05 -12.01 9.95
N PRO A 62 -20.54 -13.18 9.51
CA PRO A 62 -19.10 -13.42 9.43
C PRO A 62 -18.39 -12.45 8.48
N LYS A 63 -17.15 -12.03 8.83
CA LYS A 63 -16.30 -11.23 7.93
C LYS A 63 -15.98 -12.00 6.64
N TRP A 64 -15.85 -11.26 5.54
CA TRP A 64 -15.53 -11.84 4.24
C TRP A 64 -14.04 -12.11 4.10
N SER A 65 -13.65 -13.38 4.13
CA SER A 65 -12.28 -13.85 3.87
C SER A 65 -11.96 -14.00 2.39
N ARG A 66 -12.98 -14.08 1.52
CA ARG A 66 -12.81 -14.26 0.07
C ARG A 66 -13.72 -13.32 -0.70
N ARG A 67 -13.24 -12.83 -1.86
CA ARG A 67 -13.99 -12.00 -2.82
C ARG A 67 -15.41 -12.52 -3.12
N MET A 68 -15.59 -13.84 -3.20
CA MET A 68 -16.86 -14.47 -3.56
C MET A 68 -17.92 -14.38 -2.44
N GLN A 69 -17.52 -14.07 -1.21
CA GLN A 69 -18.43 -13.87 -0.08
C GLN A 69 -19.02 -12.44 -0.08
N ILE A 70 -18.44 -11.52 -0.83
CA ILE A 70 -18.94 -10.15 -0.95
C ILE A 70 -20.19 -10.16 -1.84
N PRO A 71 -21.37 -9.79 -1.33
CA PRO A 71 -22.65 -10.14 -1.93
C PRO A 71 -23.00 -9.34 -3.19
N GLN A 72 -22.44 -8.14 -3.35
CA GLN A 72 -22.81 -7.23 -4.44
C GLN A 72 -21.56 -6.68 -5.16
N GLN A 73 -21.66 -6.49 -6.48
CA GLN A 73 -20.56 -6.01 -7.31
C GLN A 73 -20.10 -4.59 -6.93
N ASN A 74 -21.04 -3.68 -6.69
CA ASN A 74 -20.76 -2.31 -6.23
C ASN A 74 -19.96 -2.27 -4.91
N ILE A 75 -20.22 -3.19 -3.97
CA ILE A 75 -19.44 -3.28 -2.72
C ILE A 75 -18.00 -3.71 -3.03
N ARG A 76 -17.81 -4.68 -3.94
CA ARG A 76 -16.46 -5.08 -4.36
C ARG A 76 -15.70 -3.94 -5.03
N ASP A 77 -16.36 -3.22 -5.93
CA ASP A 77 -15.77 -2.08 -6.64
C ASP A 77 -15.43 -0.94 -5.67
N ALA A 78 -16.28 -0.69 -4.66
CA ALA A 78 -16.02 0.27 -3.61
C ALA A 78 -14.80 -0.14 -2.75
N ILE A 79 -14.67 -1.41 -2.37
CA ILE A 79 -13.50 -1.90 -1.62
C ILE A 79 -12.22 -1.72 -2.43
N ILE A 80 -12.22 -2.13 -3.71
CA ILE A 80 -11.07 -1.91 -4.60
C ILE A 80 -10.73 -0.42 -4.67
N THR A 81 -11.73 0.44 -4.86
CA THR A 81 -11.54 1.90 -4.92
C THR A 81 -10.92 2.43 -3.63
N MET A 82 -11.41 2.00 -2.46
CA MET A 82 -10.88 2.45 -1.16
C MET A 82 -9.43 2.01 -0.97
N ILE A 83 -9.09 0.75 -1.30
CA ILE A 83 -7.72 0.24 -1.22
C ILE A 83 -6.81 1.01 -2.21
N SER A 84 -7.27 1.24 -3.44
CA SER A 84 -6.52 1.99 -4.45
C SER A 84 -6.27 3.44 -4.03
N VAL A 85 -7.28 4.13 -3.51
CA VAL A 85 -7.13 5.52 -3.04
C VAL A 85 -6.15 5.58 -1.87
N GLN A 86 -6.28 4.68 -0.90
CA GLN A 86 -5.36 4.64 0.24
C GLN A 86 -3.93 4.40 -0.25
N GLY A 87 -3.68 3.33 -1.02
CA GLY A 87 -2.35 3.02 -1.54
C GLY A 87 -1.76 4.14 -2.40
N ASP A 88 -2.59 4.87 -3.16
CA ASP A 88 -2.13 5.98 -4.00
C ASP A 88 -1.61 7.15 -3.17
N THR A 89 -2.25 7.45 -2.03
CA THR A 89 -1.77 8.50 -1.12
C THR A 89 -0.43 8.17 -0.48
N GLU A 90 -0.17 6.89 -0.19
CA GLU A 90 1.09 6.45 0.41
C GLU A 90 2.26 6.72 -0.55
N PHE A 91 2.16 6.31 -1.82
CA PHE A 91 3.23 6.54 -2.81
C PHE A 91 3.37 8.02 -3.17
N ALA A 92 2.26 8.75 -3.26
CA ALA A 92 2.31 10.18 -3.53
C ALA A 92 3.05 10.94 -2.42
N SER A 93 2.84 10.58 -1.16
CA SER A 93 3.52 11.22 -0.02
C SER A 93 5.05 11.08 -0.12
N VAL A 94 5.54 9.92 -0.57
CA VAL A 94 6.96 9.63 -0.76
C VAL A 94 7.53 10.48 -1.90
N GLU A 95 6.81 10.54 -3.03
CA GLU A 95 7.17 11.35 -4.19
C GLU A 95 7.29 12.84 -3.84
N GLN A 96 6.30 13.38 -3.13
CA GLN A 96 6.28 14.77 -2.71
C GLN A 96 7.42 15.10 -1.75
N GLN A 97 7.78 14.19 -0.85
CA GLN A 97 8.73 14.45 0.23
C GLN A 97 10.18 14.11 -0.13
N ASN A 98 10.46 13.33 -1.18
CA ASN A 98 11.81 12.81 -1.46
C ASN A 98 12.89 13.90 -1.48
N HIS A 99 12.57 15.08 -2.03
CA HIS A 99 13.49 16.23 -2.10
C HIS A 99 13.97 16.74 -0.72
N LEU A 100 13.20 16.49 0.35
CA LEU A 100 13.55 16.90 1.71
C LEU A 100 14.81 16.19 2.23
N LEU A 101 15.15 15.01 1.71
CA LEU A 101 16.35 14.27 2.13
C LEU A 101 17.64 15.01 1.79
N ALA A 102 17.66 15.80 0.71
CA ALA A 102 18.82 16.56 0.27
C ALA A 102 19.00 17.88 1.06
N THR A 103 17.95 18.35 1.71
CA THR A 103 17.89 19.67 2.38
C THR A 103 17.57 19.56 3.88
N ALA A 104 17.63 18.34 4.43
CA ALA A 104 17.36 18.10 5.84
C ALA A 104 18.31 18.93 6.74
N PRO A 105 17.77 19.61 7.77
CA PRO A 105 18.56 20.54 8.59
C PRO A 105 19.57 19.83 9.51
N THR A 106 19.30 18.56 9.85
CA THR A 106 20.24 17.70 10.56
C THR A 106 20.18 16.27 10.01
N GLU A 107 21.21 15.48 10.31
CA GLU A 107 21.22 14.05 10.00
C GLU A 107 20.14 13.28 10.76
N TYR A 108 19.74 13.75 11.94
CA TYR A 108 18.63 13.17 12.68
C TYR A 108 17.31 13.36 11.93
N ASP A 109 17.05 14.57 11.43
CA ASP A 109 15.85 14.88 10.65
C ASP A 109 15.83 14.09 9.33
N ARG A 110 16.98 13.96 8.67
CA ARG A 110 17.12 13.12 7.47
C ARG A 110 16.72 11.66 7.74
N LYS A 111 17.20 11.08 8.84
CA LYS A 111 16.86 9.71 9.25
C LYS A 111 15.39 9.56 9.61
N SER A 112 14.81 10.55 10.27
CA SER A 112 13.38 10.59 10.60
C SER A 112 12.51 10.65 9.34
N ALA A 113 12.84 11.53 8.39
CA ALA A 113 12.15 11.63 7.10
C ALA A 113 12.25 10.33 6.29
N LEU A 114 13.44 9.74 6.22
CA LEU A 114 13.64 8.45 5.56
C LEU A 114 12.80 7.34 6.20
N ARG A 115 12.74 7.29 7.53
CA ARG A 115 11.91 6.29 8.24
C ARG A 115 10.44 6.44 7.90
N ILE A 116 9.92 7.68 7.85
CA ILE A 116 8.55 7.95 7.43
C ILE A 116 8.34 7.41 6.02
N MET A 117 9.20 7.77 5.06
CA MET A 117 9.09 7.28 3.67
C MET A 117 9.14 5.75 3.56
N CYS A 118 9.92 5.06 4.40
CA CYS A 118 9.96 3.60 4.42
C CYS A 118 8.64 2.98 4.93
N GLU A 119 8.01 3.60 5.92
CA GLU A 119 6.71 3.15 6.43
C GLU A 119 5.59 3.43 5.41
N GLU A 120 5.57 4.59 4.76
CA GLU A 120 4.56 4.88 3.73
C GLU A 120 4.71 3.94 2.53
N GLN A 121 5.94 3.65 2.10
CA GLN A 121 6.17 2.62 1.08
C GLN A 121 5.65 1.25 1.53
N ARG A 122 5.80 0.90 2.82
CA ARG A 122 5.26 -0.36 3.37
C ARG A 122 3.74 -0.36 3.43
N HIS A 123 3.10 0.79 3.67
CA HIS A 123 1.64 0.93 3.58
C HIS A 123 1.15 0.71 2.14
N GLY A 124 1.78 1.36 1.15
CA GLY A 124 1.48 1.15 -0.26
C GLY A 124 1.69 -0.31 -0.69
N TRP A 125 2.78 -0.93 -0.24
CA TRP A 125 3.08 -2.35 -0.43
C TRP A 125 1.99 -3.27 0.14
N GLN A 126 1.46 -2.97 1.33
CA GLN A 126 0.32 -3.69 1.92
C GLN A 126 -0.95 -3.57 1.06
N MET A 127 -1.26 -2.38 0.54
CA MET A 127 -2.43 -2.17 -0.32
C MET A 127 -2.29 -2.92 -1.65
N ALA A 128 -1.11 -2.88 -2.27
CA ALA A 128 -0.82 -3.65 -3.48
C ALA A 128 -0.94 -5.17 -3.25
N TYR A 129 -0.47 -5.67 -2.10
CA TYR A 129 -0.65 -7.07 -1.73
C TYR A 129 -2.12 -7.46 -1.65
N LEU A 130 -2.97 -6.63 -1.04
CA LEU A 130 -4.40 -6.89 -0.95
C LEU A 130 -5.04 -6.97 -2.35
N LEU A 131 -4.70 -6.02 -3.23
CA LEU A 131 -5.17 -5.98 -4.61
C LEU A 131 -4.76 -7.24 -5.39
N CYS A 132 -3.46 -7.55 -5.43
CA CYS A 132 -2.90 -8.67 -6.18
C CYS A 132 -3.39 -10.03 -5.67
N THR A 133 -3.58 -10.16 -4.36
CA THR A 133 -3.92 -11.44 -3.72
C THR A 133 -5.42 -11.73 -3.76
N TYR A 134 -6.29 -10.74 -3.52
CA TYR A 134 -7.72 -10.98 -3.30
C TYR A 134 -8.63 -10.57 -4.45
N PHE A 135 -8.16 -9.75 -5.41
CA PHE A 135 -9.01 -9.16 -6.45
C PHE A 135 -8.66 -9.59 -7.89
N GLY A 136 -7.80 -10.60 -8.06
CA GLY A 136 -7.48 -11.20 -9.35
C GLY A 136 -6.90 -10.19 -10.36
N GLU A 137 -7.20 -10.36 -11.65
CA GLU A 137 -6.65 -9.49 -12.71
C GLU A 137 -6.99 -8.01 -12.54
N GLN A 138 -8.20 -7.69 -12.05
CA GLN A 138 -8.58 -6.31 -11.79
C GLN A 138 -7.71 -5.71 -10.69
N GLY A 139 -7.48 -6.47 -9.61
CA GLY A 139 -6.58 -6.06 -8.53
C GLY A 139 -5.15 -5.82 -9.02
N VAL A 140 -4.60 -6.72 -9.82
CA VAL A 140 -3.25 -6.56 -10.40
C VAL A 140 -3.16 -5.28 -11.22
N ARG A 141 -4.16 -4.98 -12.06
CA ARG A 141 -4.20 -3.73 -12.84
C ARG A 141 -4.28 -2.49 -11.93
N GLU A 142 -5.07 -2.54 -10.87
CA GLU A 142 -5.16 -1.42 -9.92
C GLU A 142 -3.86 -1.21 -9.15
N ALA A 143 -3.16 -2.30 -8.78
CA ALA A 143 -1.86 -2.23 -8.12
C ALA A 143 -0.79 -1.64 -9.03
N ALA A 144 -0.73 -2.02 -10.30
CA ALA A 144 0.21 -1.44 -11.28
C ALA A 144 0.01 0.08 -11.41
N LYS A 145 -1.26 0.54 -11.48
CA LYS A 145 -1.58 1.98 -11.54
C LYS A 145 -1.08 2.78 -10.33
N LEU A 146 -0.91 2.16 -9.16
CA LEU A 146 -0.34 2.83 -7.98
C LEU A 146 1.09 3.33 -8.24
N LEU A 147 1.84 2.60 -9.06
CA LEU A 147 3.22 2.92 -9.42
C LEU A 147 3.28 3.76 -10.70
N GLU A 148 2.36 3.57 -11.65
CA GLU A 148 2.30 4.34 -12.91
C GLU A 148 1.97 5.81 -12.68
N ARG A 149 1.07 6.12 -11.73
CA ARG A 149 0.76 7.50 -11.36
C ARG A 149 1.94 8.14 -10.66
N ASN A 150 2.08 9.45 -10.86
CA ASN A 150 3.14 10.26 -10.27
C ASN A 150 2.61 11.64 -9.86
N ALA A 151 3.03 12.10 -8.68
CA ALA A 151 2.64 13.39 -8.12
C ALA A 151 3.08 14.60 -8.97
N GLN A 152 4.26 14.53 -9.58
CA GLN A 152 4.83 15.62 -10.39
C GLN A 152 4.09 15.80 -11.73
N ASP A 153 3.53 14.70 -12.25
CA ASP A 153 2.71 14.71 -13.47
C ASP A 153 1.25 15.09 -13.21
N GLY A 154 0.87 15.31 -11.94
CA GLY A 154 -0.50 15.65 -11.56
C GLY A 154 -1.50 14.51 -11.71
N THR A 155 -1.02 13.26 -11.72
CA THR A 155 -1.84 12.08 -12.05
C THR A 155 -2.34 11.30 -10.83
N ARG A 156 -1.96 11.70 -9.60
CA ARG A 156 -2.48 11.11 -8.35
C ARG A 156 -3.98 11.38 -8.18
N LEU A 157 -4.67 10.46 -7.53
CA LEU A 157 -6.13 10.44 -7.44
C LEU A 157 -6.69 11.62 -6.63
N LEU A 158 -5.99 12.03 -5.58
CA LEU A 158 -6.39 13.14 -4.72
C LEU A 158 -5.55 14.37 -5.04
N GLY A 159 -6.22 15.49 -5.35
CA GLY A 159 -5.55 16.71 -5.80
C GLY A 159 -4.51 17.29 -4.84
N SER A 160 -4.66 17.08 -3.52
CA SER A 160 -3.67 17.51 -2.51
C SER A 160 -2.34 16.78 -2.61
N PHE A 161 -2.31 15.63 -3.28
CA PHE A 161 -1.15 14.76 -3.44
C PHE A 161 -0.45 14.95 -4.80
N ASN A 162 -0.83 15.98 -5.56
CA ASN A 162 -0.17 16.40 -6.78
C ASN A 162 0.60 17.70 -6.51
N ALA A 163 1.93 17.65 -6.58
CA ALA A 163 2.83 18.79 -6.35
C ALA A 163 4.17 18.61 -7.07
#